data_AF-A0A285TL54-F1
#
_entry.id   AF-A0A285TL54-F1
#
_cell.length_a   1.000
_cell.length_b   1.000
_cell.length_c   1.000
_cell.angle_alpha   90.00
_cell.angle_beta   90.00
_cell.angle_gamma   90.00
#
_symmetry.space_group_name_H-M   'P 1'
#
loop_
_entity.id
_entity.type
_entity.pdbx_description
1 polymer ?
#
loop_
_entity_poly.entity_id
_entity_poly.type
_entity_poly.pdbx_seq_one_letter_code
_entity_poly.pdbx_strand_id
1 'polypeptide(L)'
;MNDTEKSKQPQQELKRGLKSRHITMISLGGTIGTGLFLASGASIAQAGPGGALVAYALIGIMVYFLMTSLGEMAAYMPTSGSFSTYATKFVDPAFGFAMGWNYWYNWAITIAAEISAVTLIMKYWFPNSSSALWTVLFIIVVLAFNLLSVRAYGEGEYWFAMIKVVTVIIFIIVSFLMIFGILGGNAPIGFENFIEGNAPFNGGFLAIFGIFLAAGFSFQGTELLGITAGETDDPGKNIPKAVRSVFWRILLFYILAILAIGLLIPYTDPRLLSEDVAVSPFTLVFDKLGIAFAASVMNAIILTAMLSAGNSGLYASSRMLWQLAVDGKAPKIFAKLSKRGIPVYALLATLAVGCLAFLSSFFGDGLVYMWLLNASGLSGFIAWVGIAVSHYRFRKAFVLQGKDPSLLPYKAPLYPFGPLFAFIVCMIVIIGQNYTAILGDSVDWYGIAVSYIGIPLFIALWVGYKIKHKTKVVPLEECDLNN
;
A
#
# COMPACT_ATOMS: atom_id res chain seq x y z
N MET A 1 -35.52 -3.26 -44.16
CA MET A 1 -35.10 -1.88 -43.87
C MET A 1 -34.76 -1.80 -42.38
N ASN A 2 -33.47 -1.98 -42.11
CA ASN A 2 -32.63 -1.62 -40.95
C ASN A 2 -33.04 -1.94 -39.50
N ASP A 3 -32.37 -2.98 -38.96
CA ASP A 3 -31.34 -2.89 -37.92
C ASP A 3 -31.53 -1.93 -36.74
N THR A 4 -31.74 -2.48 -35.54
CA THR A 4 -30.74 -2.42 -34.44
C THR A 4 -31.14 -3.31 -33.26
N GLU A 5 -30.99 -4.63 -33.42
CA GLU A 5 -30.64 -5.47 -32.27
C GLU A 5 -29.18 -5.15 -31.90
N LYS A 6 -28.99 -4.22 -30.96
CA LYS A 6 -27.69 -4.10 -30.27
C LYS A 6 -27.48 -5.39 -29.48
N SER A 7 -26.72 -6.31 -30.08
CA SER A 7 -26.15 -7.45 -29.39
C SER A 7 -25.41 -6.94 -28.14
N LYS A 8 -25.99 -7.19 -26.95
CA LYS A 8 -25.25 -7.12 -25.70
C LYS A 8 -24.16 -8.20 -25.82
N GLN A 9 -22.94 -7.81 -26.16
CA GLN A 9 -21.78 -8.69 -26.01
C GLN A 9 -21.81 -9.23 -24.57
N PRO A 10 -21.68 -10.55 -24.35
CA PRO A 10 -21.57 -11.07 -22.99
C PRO A 10 -20.34 -10.43 -22.36
N GLN A 11 -20.58 -9.55 -21.39
CA GLN A 11 -19.53 -8.89 -20.63
C GLN A 11 -18.75 -10.02 -19.96
N GLN A 12 -17.49 -10.21 -20.35
CA GLN A 12 -16.67 -11.28 -19.80
C GLN A 12 -16.49 -11.00 -18.30
N GLU A 13 -17.25 -11.70 -17.45
CA GLU A 13 -17.12 -11.55 -16.00
C GLU A 13 -15.91 -12.32 -15.49
N LEU A 14 -15.18 -11.72 -14.54
CA LEU A 14 -14.12 -12.42 -13.82
C LEU A 14 -14.72 -13.62 -13.06
N LYS A 15 -14.05 -14.77 -13.11
CA LYS A 15 -14.51 -15.97 -12.39
C LYS A 15 -14.45 -15.72 -10.88
N ARG A 16 -15.62 -15.70 -10.23
CA ARG A 16 -15.75 -15.66 -8.77
C ARG A 16 -15.23 -16.98 -8.18
N GLY A 17 -14.11 -16.94 -7.45
CA GLY A 17 -13.45 -18.14 -6.92
C GLY A 17 -12.81 -17.99 -5.55
N LEU A 18 -12.85 -16.79 -4.95
CA LEU A 18 -12.31 -16.50 -3.63
C LEU A 18 -13.41 -16.65 -2.57
N LYS A 19 -13.07 -17.27 -1.44
CA LYS A 19 -13.94 -17.35 -0.27
C LYS A 19 -13.75 -16.10 0.59
N SER A 20 -14.70 -15.77 1.45
CA SER A 20 -14.59 -14.66 2.42
C SER A 20 -13.30 -14.70 3.25
N ARG A 21 -12.83 -15.91 3.63
CA ARG A 21 -11.53 -16.10 4.30
C ARG A 21 -10.33 -15.68 3.44
N HIS A 22 -10.37 -15.94 2.13
CA HIS A 22 -9.30 -15.54 1.21
C HIS A 22 -9.28 -14.04 1.06
N ILE A 23 -10.45 -13.41 0.87
CA ILE A 23 -10.58 -11.96 0.77
C ILE A 23 -10.01 -11.26 2.02
N THR A 24 -10.37 -11.76 3.20
CA THR A 24 -9.87 -11.22 4.47
C THR A 24 -8.35 -11.34 4.56
N MET A 25 -7.80 -12.50 4.21
CA MET A 25 -6.36 -12.75 4.27
C MET A 25 -5.57 -12.04 3.18
N ILE A 26 -6.12 -11.85 1.98
CA ILE A 26 -5.53 -11.03 0.92
C ILE A 26 -5.43 -9.58 1.39
N SER A 27 -6.50 -9.05 1.99
CA SER A 27 -6.49 -7.70 2.57
C SER A 27 -5.51 -7.57 3.74
N LEU A 28 -5.33 -8.61 4.56
CA LEU A 28 -4.33 -8.62 5.63
C LEU A 28 -2.90 -8.70 5.08
N GLY A 29 -2.65 -9.68 4.20
CA GLY A 29 -1.34 -9.96 3.62
C GLY A 29 -0.82 -8.83 2.76
N GLY A 30 -1.70 -8.13 2.03
CA GLY A 30 -1.34 -6.97 1.21
C GLY A 30 -0.88 -5.75 2.00
N THR A 31 -1.26 -5.63 3.28
CA THR A 31 -0.85 -4.51 4.16
C THR A 31 0.48 -4.76 4.86
N ILE A 32 0.90 -6.02 4.99
CA ILE A 32 2.14 -6.39 5.69
C ILE A 32 3.18 -6.75 4.63
N GLY A 33 4.12 -5.84 4.39
CA GLY A 33 5.14 -5.99 3.35
C GLY A 33 6.43 -5.22 3.67
N THR A 34 7.14 -4.84 2.61
CA THR A 34 8.44 -4.14 2.67
C THR A 34 8.43 -2.89 3.53
N GLY A 35 7.33 -2.13 3.54
CA GLY A 35 7.24 -0.93 4.35
C GLY A 35 7.44 -1.20 5.84
N LEU A 36 6.78 -2.24 6.38
CA LEU A 36 6.96 -2.61 7.78
C LEU A 36 8.34 -3.19 8.05
N PHE A 37 8.82 -4.11 7.21
CA PHE A 37 10.04 -4.87 7.51
C PHE A 37 11.33 -4.11 7.18
N LEU A 38 11.33 -3.24 6.17
CA LEU A 38 12.53 -2.58 5.67
C LEU A 38 12.49 -1.07 5.89
N ALA A 39 11.38 -0.40 5.50
CA ALA A 39 11.28 1.06 5.61
C ALA A 39 11.23 1.54 7.07
N SER A 40 10.78 0.70 8.01
CA SER A 40 10.79 1.01 9.45
C SER A 40 12.20 1.22 10.00
N GLY A 41 13.21 0.50 9.50
CA GLY A 41 14.60 0.65 9.93
C GLY A 41 15.16 2.02 9.60
N ALA A 42 15.02 2.41 8.33
CA ALA A 42 15.38 3.75 7.87
C ALA A 42 14.59 4.85 8.61
N SER A 43 13.30 4.60 8.89
CA SER A 43 12.45 5.55 9.63
C SER A 43 12.96 5.80 11.06
N ILE A 44 13.32 4.73 11.77
CA ILE A 44 13.84 4.80 13.15
C ILE A 44 15.21 5.48 13.16
N ALA A 45 16.10 5.12 12.23
CA ALA A 45 17.42 5.72 12.18
C ALA A 45 17.40 7.21 11.80
N GLN A 46 16.48 7.62 10.91
CA GLN A 46 16.34 9.01 10.50
C GLN A 46 15.67 9.88 11.58
N ALA A 47 14.49 9.50 12.07
CA ALA A 47 13.67 10.32 12.97
C ALA A 47 13.84 9.99 14.47
N GLY A 48 14.61 8.95 14.80
CA GLY A 48 14.65 8.38 16.14
C GLY A 48 13.42 7.49 16.44
N PRO A 49 13.47 6.73 17.53
CA PRO A 49 12.43 5.73 17.86
C PRO A 49 11.08 6.38 18.21
N GLY A 50 11.08 7.50 18.94
CA GLY A 50 9.85 8.24 19.21
C GLY A 50 9.35 9.04 18.01
N GLY A 51 10.26 9.58 17.19
CA GLY A 51 9.89 10.23 15.94
C GLY A 51 9.20 9.29 14.95
N ALA A 52 9.74 8.07 14.80
CA ALA A 52 9.11 7.00 14.04
C ALA A 52 7.73 6.64 14.59
N LEU A 53 7.58 6.48 15.91
CA LEU A 53 6.28 6.21 16.51
C LEU A 53 5.24 7.29 16.25
N VAL A 54 5.62 8.57 16.39
CA VAL A 54 4.72 9.70 16.11
C VAL A 54 4.31 9.70 14.65
N ALA A 55 5.25 9.50 13.71
CA ALA A 55 4.94 9.44 12.28
C ALA A 55 3.95 8.31 11.95
N TYR A 56 4.24 7.08 12.37
CA TYR A 56 3.37 5.94 12.10
C TYR A 56 2.02 6.02 12.83
N ALA A 57 1.97 6.64 14.01
CA ALA A 57 0.71 6.91 14.70
C ALA A 57 -0.16 7.93 13.95
N LEU A 58 0.41 9.06 13.53
CA LEU A 58 -0.33 10.08 12.79
C LEU A 58 -0.83 9.58 11.44
N ILE A 59 0.02 8.89 10.67
CA ILE A 59 -0.37 8.26 9.41
C ILE A 59 -1.36 7.12 9.67
N GLY A 60 -1.19 6.33 10.73
CA GLY A 60 -2.14 5.28 11.11
C GLY A 60 -3.53 5.84 11.42
N ILE A 61 -3.63 6.95 12.17
CA ILE A 61 -4.90 7.64 12.43
C ILE A 61 -5.53 8.14 11.13
N MET A 62 -4.72 8.72 10.24
CA MET A 62 -5.17 9.17 8.92
C MET A 62 -5.73 8.01 8.08
N VAL A 63 -5.01 6.90 8.01
CA VAL A 63 -5.44 5.67 7.30
C VAL A 63 -6.69 5.08 7.93
N TYR A 64 -6.81 5.08 9.25
CA TYR A 64 -8.04 4.64 9.92
C TYR A 64 -9.25 5.45 9.44
N PHE A 65 -9.15 6.79 9.41
CA PHE A 65 -10.23 7.64 8.89
C PHE A 65 -10.52 7.37 7.41
N LEU A 66 -9.49 7.17 6.58
CA LEU A 66 -9.69 6.77 5.17
C LEU A 66 -10.41 5.44 5.04
N MET A 67 -10.07 4.44 5.85
CA MET A 67 -10.70 3.13 5.78
C MET A 67 -12.13 3.15 6.28
N THR A 68 -12.45 3.97 7.28
CA THR A 68 -13.85 4.19 7.66
C THR A 68 -14.64 4.90 6.55
N SER A 69 -14.02 5.87 5.87
CA SER A 69 -14.61 6.60 4.75
C SER A 69 -14.89 5.67 3.56
N LEU A 70 -13.90 4.87 3.18
CA LEU A 70 -14.02 3.86 2.13
C LEU A 70 -15.04 2.78 2.49
N GLY A 71 -15.02 2.31 3.75
CA GLY A 71 -15.92 1.28 4.23
C GLY A 71 -17.39 1.68 4.19
N GLU A 72 -17.71 2.96 4.41
CA GLU A 72 -19.08 3.48 4.30
C GLU A 72 -19.56 3.45 2.84
N MET A 73 -18.75 3.95 1.91
CA MET A 73 -19.08 3.90 0.49
C MET A 73 -19.18 2.45 -0.02
N ALA A 74 -18.25 1.58 0.39
CA ALA A 74 -18.18 0.20 -0.05
C ALA A 74 -19.28 -0.70 0.54
N ALA A 75 -19.74 -0.42 1.76
CA ALA A 75 -20.87 -1.13 2.34
C ALA A 75 -22.21 -0.71 1.71
N TYR A 76 -22.32 0.54 1.27
CA TYR A 76 -23.52 1.06 0.59
C TYR A 76 -23.57 0.68 -0.90
N MET A 77 -22.46 0.89 -1.61
CA MET A 77 -22.31 0.67 -3.05
C MET A 77 -21.11 -0.25 -3.32
N PRO A 78 -21.27 -1.58 -3.15
CA PRO A 78 -20.20 -2.53 -3.37
C PRO A 78 -19.86 -2.62 -4.86
N THR A 79 -18.65 -2.21 -5.22
CA THR A 79 -18.17 -2.26 -6.61
C THR A 79 -16.68 -2.58 -6.67
N SER A 80 -16.28 -3.45 -7.61
CA SER A 80 -14.87 -3.81 -7.82
C SER A 80 -14.02 -2.63 -8.33
N GLY A 81 -14.63 -1.62 -8.94
CA GLY A 81 -13.93 -0.40 -9.35
C GLY A 81 -13.59 0.54 -8.17
N SER A 82 -14.17 0.29 -6.98
CA SER A 82 -13.87 0.96 -5.71
C SER A 82 -13.79 2.49 -5.88
N PHE A 83 -12.72 3.11 -5.40
CA PHE A 83 -12.48 4.55 -5.43
C PHE A 83 -12.38 5.17 -6.82
N SER A 84 -12.08 4.41 -7.89
CA SER A 84 -12.16 4.93 -9.27
C SER A 84 -13.62 5.17 -9.70
N THR A 85 -14.50 4.23 -9.32
CA THR A 85 -15.95 4.36 -9.54
C THR A 85 -16.55 5.44 -8.65
N TYR A 86 -16.18 5.49 -7.36
CA TYR A 86 -16.66 6.55 -6.46
C TYR A 86 -16.21 7.94 -6.92
N ALA A 87 -14.97 8.09 -7.37
CA ALA A 87 -14.46 9.33 -7.95
C ALA A 87 -15.24 9.73 -9.22
N THR A 88 -15.60 8.77 -10.07
CA THR A 88 -16.42 9.00 -11.28
C THR A 88 -17.82 9.48 -10.91
N LYS A 89 -18.49 8.81 -9.96
CA LYS A 89 -19.89 9.09 -9.58
C LYS A 89 -20.05 10.35 -8.75
N PHE A 90 -19.12 10.59 -7.82
CA PHE A 90 -19.27 11.65 -6.81
C PHE A 90 -18.42 12.88 -7.07
N VAL A 91 -17.42 12.82 -7.95
CA VAL A 91 -16.50 13.95 -8.20
C VAL A 91 -16.59 14.41 -9.66
N ASP A 92 -15.98 13.69 -10.59
CA ASP A 92 -15.90 14.01 -12.03
C ASP A 92 -15.46 12.74 -12.77
N PRO A 93 -16.07 12.36 -13.91
CA PRO A 93 -15.63 11.22 -14.71
C PRO A 93 -14.15 11.26 -15.12
N ALA A 94 -13.59 12.44 -15.38
CA ALA A 94 -12.16 12.60 -15.66
C ALA A 94 -11.29 12.37 -14.42
N PHE A 95 -11.79 12.73 -13.23
CA PHE A 95 -11.08 12.46 -11.99
C PHE A 95 -11.06 10.96 -11.71
N GLY A 96 -12.18 10.27 -11.89
CA GLY A 96 -12.23 8.80 -11.79
C GLY A 96 -11.34 8.08 -12.81
N PHE A 97 -11.26 8.58 -14.04
CA PHE A 97 -10.29 8.08 -15.03
C PHE A 97 -8.84 8.18 -14.53
N ALA A 98 -8.45 9.37 -14.06
CA ALA A 98 -7.10 9.60 -13.55
C ALA A 98 -6.80 8.74 -12.30
N MET A 99 -7.79 8.58 -11.42
CA MET A 99 -7.70 7.73 -10.22
C MET A 99 -7.48 6.26 -10.55
N GLY A 100 -8.17 5.73 -11.56
CA GLY A 100 -7.97 4.35 -12.01
C GLY A 100 -6.56 4.12 -12.56
N TRP A 101 -6.07 5.03 -13.40
CA TRP A 101 -4.70 4.94 -13.94
C TRP A 101 -3.63 5.15 -12.87
N ASN A 102 -3.84 6.09 -11.94
CA ASN A 102 -2.96 6.31 -10.79
C ASN A 102 -2.86 5.06 -9.93
N TYR A 103 -3.96 4.37 -9.68
CA TYR A 103 -3.93 3.16 -8.87
C TYR A 103 -3.27 1.98 -9.58
N TRP A 104 -3.46 1.85 -10.90
CA TRP A 104 -2.68 0.88 -11.67
C TRP A 104 -1.18 1.21 -11.59
N TYR A 105 -0.81 2.47 -11.80
CA TYR A 105 0.58 2.95 -11.72
C TYR A 105 1.18 2.70 -10.33
N ASN A 106 0.45 3.03 -9.26
CA ASN A 106 0.84 2.79 -7.88
C ASN A 106 1.26 1.33 -7.67
N TRP A 107 0.37 0.37 -7.96
CA TRP A 107 0.67 -1.05 -7.77
C TRP A 107 1.74 -1.57 -8.73
N ALA A 108 1.82 -1.04 -9.94
CA ALA A 108 2.87 -1.39 -10.90
C ALA A 108 4.27 -0.98 -10.38
N ILE A 109 4.39 0.21 -9.79
CA ILE A 109 5.62 0.69 -9.15
C ILE A 109 5.89 -0.03 -7.82
N THR A 110 4.85 -0.32 -7.04
CA THR A 110 5.01 -1.11 -5.80
C THR A 110 5.63 -2.48 -6.10
N ILE A 111 5.23 -3.15 -7.18
CA ILE A 111 5.86 -4.43 -7.59
C ILE A 111 7.36 -4.23 -7.88
N ALA A 112 7.74 -3.13 -8.55
CA ALA A 112 9.15 -2.82 -8.77
C ALA A 112 9.88 -2.60 -7.44
N ALA A 113 9.27 -1.85 -6.50
CA ALA A 113 9.83 -1.63 -5.16
C ALA A 113 10.01 -2.94 -4.37
N GLU A 114 9.04 -3.85 -4.45
CA GLU A 114 9.10 -5.18 -3.85
C GLU A 114 10.24 -6.02 -4.45
N ILE A 115 10.42 -5.99 -5.77
CA ILE A 115 11.54 -6.68 -6.43
C ILE A 115 12.89 -6.11 -5.96
N SER A 116 13.03 -4.79 -5.91
CA SER A 116 14.24 -4.12 -5.39
C SER A 116 14.50 -4.43 -3.91
N ALA A 117 13.46 -4.58 -3.10
CA ALA A 117 13.62 -4.97 -1.70
C ALA A 117 14.09 -6.44 -1.57
N VAL A 118 13.63 -7.32 -2.46
CA VAL A 118 14.09 -8.72 -2.49
C VAL A 118 15.57 -8.81 -2.83
N THR A 119 16.10 -7.96 -3.72
CA THR A 119 17.54 -7.97 -4.02
C THR A 119 18.37 -7.62 -2.78
N LEU A 120 17.93 -6.62 -1.99
CA LEU A 120 18.55 -6.25 -0.72
C LEU A 120 18.55 -7.40 0.30
N ILE A 121 17.42 -8.09 0.46
CA ILE A 121 17.31 -9.20 1.42
C ILE A 121 18.12 -10.42 0.96
N MET A 122 18.15 -10.73 -0.34
CA MET A 122 18.92 -11.88 -0.84
C MET A 122 20.43 -11.73 -0.64
N LYS A 123 20.94 -10.49 -0.64
CA LYS A 123 22.33 -10.20 -0.31
C LYS A 123 22.72 -10.53 1.12
N TYR A 124 21.77 -10.73 2.03
CA TYR A 124 22.07 -11.27 3.36
C TYR A 124 22.73 -12.65 3.30
N TRP A 125 22.25 -13.54 2.44
CA TRP A 125 22.85 -14.88 2.24
C TRP A 125 23.88 -14.90 1.13
N PHE A 126 23.70 -14.07 0.09
CA PHE A 126 24.55 -14.05 -1.10
C PHE A 126 25.06 -12.64 -1.40
N PRO A 127 25.97 -12.06 -0.59
CA PRO A 127 26.37 -10.65 -0.72
C PRO A 127 26.93 -10.27 -2.10
N ASN A 128 27.65 -11.19 -2.73
CA ASN A 128 28.32 -10.96 -4.03
C ASN A 128 27.46 -11.34 -5.24
N SER A 129 26.18 -11.66 -5.03
CA SER A 129 25.28 -12.05 -6.12
C SER A 129 24.74 -10.85 -6.88
N SER A 130 24.38 -11.06 -8.15
CA SER A 130 23.85 -10.00 -9.00
C SER A 130 22.40 -9.66 -8.65
N SER A 131 22.09 -8.37 -8.50
CA SER A 131 20.71 -7.89 -8.33
C SER A 131 19.81 -8.25 -9.52
N ALA A 132 20.36 -8.31 -10.73
CA ALA A 132 19.64 -8.73 -11.93
C ALA A 132 19.17 -10.19 -11.83
N LEU A 133 19.97 -11.09 -11.24
CA LEU A 133 19.61 -12.49 -11.03
C LEU A 133 18.34 -12.59 -10.16
N TRP A 134 18.34 -11.93 -9.00
CA TRP A 134 17.19 -11.95 -8.09
C TRP A 134 15.95 -11.27 -8.67
N THR A 135 16.15 -10.20 -9.43
CA THR A 135 15.09 -9.52 -10.19
C THR A 135 14.40 -10.48 -11.15
N VAL A 136 15.16 -11.20 -11.99
CA VAL A 136 14.62 -12.18 -12.94
C VAL A 136 13.89 -13.31 -12.21
N LEU A 137 14.51 -13.88 -11.18
CA LEU A 137 13.93 -14.99 -10.42
C LEU A 137 12.61 -14.59 -9.77
N PHE A 138 12.54 -13.42 -9.14
CA PHE A 138 11.30 -12.95 -8.51
C PHE A 138 10.19 -12.71 -9.53
N ILE A 139 10.49 -12.08 -10.67
CA ILE A 139 9.53 -11.88 -11.76
C ILE A 139 8.97 -13.23 -12.25
N ILE A 140 9.83 -14.23 -12.45
CA ILE A 140 9.41 -15.57 -12.89
C ILE A 140 8.47 -16.20 -11.85
N VAL A 141 8.83 -16.14 -10.57
CA VAL A 141 8.02 -16.72 -9.49
C VAL A 141 6.66 -16.01 -9.40
N VAL A 142 6.62 -14.69 -9.36
CA VAL A 142 5.37 -13.91 -9.30
C VAL A 142 4.49 -14.15 -10.53
N LEU A 143 5.08 -14.18 -11.72
CA LEU A 143 4.37 -14.50 -12.96
C LEU A 143 3.78 -15.91 -12.89
N ALA A 144 4.54 -16.90 -12.46
CA ALA A 144 4.07 -18.27 -12.32
C ALA A 144 2.87 -18.35 -11.37
N PHE A 145 2.95 -17.72 -10.19
CA PHE A 145 1.85 -17.64 -9.23
C PHE A 145 0.60 -16.97 -9.80
N ASN A 146 0.74 -15.88 -10.56
CA ASN A 146 -0.40 -15.18 -11.16
C ASN A 146 -1.01 -15.90 -12.38
N LEU A 147 -0.30 -16.88 -12.95
CA LEU A 147 -0.82 -17.77 -14.00
C LEU A 147 -1.52 -19.03 -13.45
N LEU A 148 -1.40 -19.28 -12.14
CA LEU A 148 -2.17 -20.33 -11.45
C LEU A 148 -3.66 -19.97 -11.42
N SER A 149 -4.51 -20.95 -11.12
CA SER A 149 -5.94 -20.70 -10.94
C SER A 149 -6.19 -19.72 -9.79
N VAL A 150 -7.24 -18.90 -9.89
CA VAL A 150 -7.65 -17.93 -8.83
C VAL A 150 -7.83 -18.62 -7.47
N ARG A 151 -8.23 -19.90 -7.45
CA ARG A 151 -8.34 -20.70 -6.22
C ARG A 151 -6.97 -21.02 -5.61
N ALA A 152 -6.04 -21.50 -6.44
CA ALA A 152 -4.67 -21.81 -5.98
C ALA A 152 -3.96 -20.55 -5.50
N TYR A 153 -4.15 -19.42 -6.18
CA TYR A 153 -3.72 -18.10 -5.72
C TYR A 153 -4.29 -17.77 -4.33
N GLY A 154 -5.61 -17.91 -4.16
CA GLY A 154 -6.27 -17.56 -2.90
C GLY A 154 -5.83 -18.41 -1.71
N GLU A 155 -5.58 -19.70 -1.92
CA GLU A 155 -5.03 -20.59 -0.87
C GLU A 155 -3.57 -20.26 -0.55
N GLY A 156 -2.72 -20.00 -1.56
CA GLY A 156 -1.33 -19.61 -1.34
C GLY A 156 -1.24 -18.31 -0.52
N GLU A 157 -2.02 -17.30 -0.91
CA GLU A 157 -2.05 -16.01 -0.23
C GLU A 157 -2.60 -16.12 1.20
N TYR A 158 -3.58 -16.99 1.43
CA TYR A 158 -4.08 -17.29 2.78
C TYR A 158 -2.94 -17.75 3.70
N TRP A 159 -2.11 -18.69 3.25
CA TRP A 159 -0.99 -19.19 4.04
C TRP A 159 0.13 -18.17 4.20
N PHE A 160 0.48 -17.43 3.14
CA PHE A 160 1.48 -16.37 3.23
C PHE A 160 1.07 -15.29 4.24
N ALA A 161 -0.17 -14.81 4.17
CA ALA A 161 -0.69 -13.85 5.14
C ALA A 161 -0.71 -14.41 6.57
N MET A 162 -1.04 -15.70 6.76
CA MET A 162 -1.03 -16.35 8.07
C MET A 162 0.38 -16.37 8.68
N ILE A 163 1.40 -16.75 7.88
CA ILE A 163 2.80 -16.75 8.31
C ILE A 163 3.21 -15.34 8.77
N LYS A 164 2.86 -14.30 8.01
CA LYS A 164 3.19 -12.91 8.35
C LYS A 164 2.57 -12.50 9.70
N VAL A 165 1.27 -12.71 9.86
CA VAL A 165 0.54 -12.31 11.07
C VAL A 165 1.10 -13.03 12.30
N VAL A 166 1.29 -14.35 12.21
CA VAL A 166 1.86 -15.13 13.32
C VAL A 166 3.28 -14.67 13.65
N THR A 167 4.11 -14.40 12.64
CA THR A 167 5.48 -13.91 12.84
C THR A 167 5.51 -12.58 13.56
N VAL A 168 4.66 -11.63 13.19
CA VAL A 168 4.64 -10.32 13.88
C VAL A 168 4.15 -10.46 15.32
N ILE A 169 3.18 -11.34 15.60
CA ILE A 169 2.75 -11.62 16.97
C ILE A 169 3.90 -12.23 17.80
N ILE A 170 4.59 -13.24 17.26
CA ILE A 170 5.76 -13.86 17.92
C ILE A 170 6.84 -12.81 18.16
N PHE A 171 7.13 -11.98 17.16
CA PHE A 171 8.09 -10.89 17.25
C PHE A 171 7.75 -9.96 18.42
N ILE A 172 6.51 -9.46 18.50
CA ILE A 172 6.07 -8.57 19.58
C ILE A 172 6.26 -9.26 20.95
N ILE A 173 5.79 -10.50 21.09
CA ILE A 173 5.92 -11.25 22.35
C ILE A 173 7.40 -11.38 22.75
N VAL A 174 8.24 -11.88 21.85
CA VAL A 174 9.68 -12.06 22.07
C VAL A 174 10.35 -10.73 22.42
N SER A 175 10.04 -9.67 21.69
CA SER A 175 10.60 -8.34 21.94
C SER A 175 10.26 -7.82 23.33
N PHE A 176 9.00 -7.90 23.76
CA PHE A 176 8.62 -7.45 25.10
C PHE A 176 9.23 -8.33 26.20
N LEU A 177 9.35 -9.64 25.99
CA LEU A 177 10.09 -10.51 26.91
C LEU A 177 11.57 -10.10 27.04
N MET A 178 12.21 -9.70 25.94
CA MET A 178 13.58 -9.17 25.95
C MET A 178 13.68 -7.80 26.64
N ILE A 179 12.74 -6.89 26.38
CA ILE A 179 12.70 -5.55 27.00
C ILE A 179 12.61 -5.66 28.53
N PHE A 180 11.78 -6.59 29.02
CA PHE A 180 11.63 -6.84 30.47
C PHE A 180 12.72 -7.75 31.07
N GLY A 181 13.71 -8.18 30.29
CA GLY A 181 14.80 -9.04 30.77
C GLY A 181 14.39 -10.48 31.11
N ILE A 182 13.20 -10.92 30.68
CA ILE A 182 12.70 -12.29 30.88
C ILE A 182 13.39 -13.26 29.91
N LEU A 183 13.81 -12.77 28.73
CA LEU A 183 14.42 -13.56 27.66
C LEU A 183 15.70 -12.87 27.15
N GLY A 184 16.78 -13.64 26.90
CA GLY A 184 18.03 -13.13 26.30
C GLY A 184 19.20 -12.89 27.27
N GLY A 185 19.09 -13.27 28.55
CA GLY A 185 20.22 -13.37 29.48
C GLY A 185 20.85 -12.05 29.96
N ASN A 186 20.36 -10.90 29.51
CA ASN A 186 20.82 -9.57 29.89
C ASN A 186 19.86 -8.91 30.90
N ALA A 187 20.35 -7.91 31.63
CA ALA A 187 19.48 -7.01 32.41
C ALA A 187 18.41 -6.38 31.50
N PRO A 188 17.24 -5.98 32.05
CA PRO A 188 16.18 -5.35 31.26
C PRO A 188 16.76 -4.17 30.46
N ILE A 189 16.66 -4.22 29.12
CA ILE A 189 17.13 -3.13 28.25
C ILE A 189 16.39 -1.83 28.57
N GLY A 190 15.13 -1.94 29.02
CA GLY A 190 14.34 -0.79 29.45
C GLY A 190 14.17 0.24 28.33
N PHE A 191 14.45 1.50 28.65
CA PHE A 191 14.28 2.65 27.75
C PHE A 191 15.60 3.23 27.24
N GLU A 192 16.75 2.60 27.49
CA GLU A 192 18.08 3.19 27.21
C GLU A 192 18.23 3.60 25.74
N ASN A 193 17.93 2.69 24.81
CA ASN A 193 17.98 2.96 23.36
C ASN A 193 16.97 4.03 22.91
N PHE A 194 15.91 4.25 23.69
CA PHE A 194 14.82 5.18 23.36
C PHE A 194 15.14 6.62 23.72
N ILE A 195 16.11 6.84 24.61
CA ILE A 195 16.56 8.16 25.09
C ILE A 195 18.04 8.44 24.76
N GLU A 196 18.72 7.52 24.09
CA GLU A 196 20.12 7.66 23.73
C GLU A 196 20.35 8.80 22.73
N GLY A 197 21.40 9.61 22.92
CA GLY A 197 21.80 10.64 21.98
C GLY A 197 20.70 11.68 21.71
N ASN A 198 20.32 11.85 20.44
CA ASN A 198 19.23 12.76 20.06
C ASN A 198 17.85 12.09 20.09
N ALA A 199 17.75 10.83 20.52
CA ALA A 199 16.48 10.16 20.73
C ALA A 199 15.72 10.82 21.90
N PRO A 200 14.38 10.78 21.91
CA PRO A 200 13.51 10.02 21.02
C PRO A 200 13.26 10.65 19.64
N PHE A 201 13.68 11.90 19.41
CA PHE A 201 13.35 12.70 18.23
C PHE A 201 14.59 13.19 17.48
N ASN A 202 15.32 12.26 16.85
CA ASN A 202 16.51 12.60 16.07
C ASN A 202 16.11 13.45 14.85
N GLY A 203 16.78 14.60 14.65
CA GLY A 203 16.47 15.54 13.55
C GLY A 203 15.16 16.33 13.73
N GLY A 204 14.47 16.20 14.86
CA GLY A 204 13.28 16.99 15.22
C GLY A 204 12.08 16.77 14.28
N PHE A 205 11.17 17.75 14.23
CA PHE A 205 9.92 17.65 13.47
C PHE A 205 10.15 17.43 11.97
N LEU A 206 11.20 18.02 11.38
CA LEU A 206 11.48 17.86 9.96
C LEU A 206 11.87 16.42 9.62
N ALA A 207 12.66 15.74 10.45
CA ALA A 207 12.97 14.32 10.24
C ALA A 207 11.73 13.43 10.42
N ILE A 208 10.87 13.72 11.42
CA ILE A 208 9.57 13.05 11.58
C ILE A 208 8.72 13.22 10.32
N PHE A 209 8.68 14.43 9.78
CA PHE A 209 7.95 14.74 8.55
C PHE A 209 8.54 14.02 7.33
N GLY A 210 9.87 13.93 7.23
CA GLY A 210 10.58 13.25 6.15
C GLY A 210 10.20 11.78 5.98
N ILE A 211 9.84 11.12 7.08
CA ILE A 211 9.45 9.70 7.07
C ILE A 211 7.94 9.46 6.88
N PHE A 212 7.11 10.50 6.74
CA PHE A 212 5.66 10.33 6.53
C PHE A 212 5.34 9.55 5.25
N LEU A 213 6.14 9.73 4.20
CA LEU A 213 5.96 9.01 2.94
C LEU A 213 6.25 7.51 3.11
N ALA A 214 7.33 7.17 3.81
CA ALA A 214 7.69 5.78 4.13
C ALA A 214 6.66 5.12 5.06
N ALA A 215 6.18 5.85 6.08
CA ALA A 215 5.09 5.40 6.92
C ALA A 215 3.82 5.15 6.09
N GLY A 216 3.44 6.09 5.22
CA GLY A 216 2.28 5.95 4.32
C GLY A 216 2.39 4.76 3.39
N PHE A 217 3.56 4.57 2.75
CA PHE A 217 3.84 3.38 1.94
C PHE A 217 3.61 2.09 2.73
N SER A 218 4.01 2.07 4.00
CA SER A 218 3.83 0.90 4.86
C SER A 218 2.38 0.55 5.15
N PHE A 219 1.44 1.50 5.07
CA PHE A 219 0.00 1.29 5.26
C PHE A 219 -0.78 1.09 3.95
N GLN A 220 -0.12 1.16 2.80
CA GLN A 220 -0.77 0.89 1.53
C GLN A 220 -1.32 -0.54 1.46
N GLY A 221 -2.31 -0.73 0.60
CA GLY A 221 -3.05 -1.99 0.50
C GLY A 221 -4.16 -2.16 1.53
N THR A 222 -4.32 -1.22 2.47
CA THR A 222 -5.51 -1.20 3.34
C THR A 222 -6.77 -0.93 2.50
N GLU A 223 -6.63 -0.12 1.45
CA GLU A 223 -7.68 0.19 0.48
C GLU A 223 -8.10 -0.99 -0.43
N LEU A 224 -7.35 -2.11 -0.45
CA LEU A 224 -7.81 -3.33 -1.16
C LEU A 224 -9.16 -3.79 -0.63
N LEU A 225 -9.49 -3.47 0.62
CA LEU A 225 -10.82 -3.71 1.19
C LEU A 225 -11.94 -3.20 0.27
N GLY A 226 -11.81 -1.99 -0.28
CA GLY A 226 -12.83 -1.41 -1.15
C GLY A 226 -12.97 -2.14 -2.49
N ILE A 227 -11.87 -2.66 -3.06
CA ILE A 227 -11.91 -3.45 -4.29
C ILE A 227 -12.56 -4.80 -4.05
N THR A 228 -12.22 -5.44 -2.93
CA THR A 228 -12.79 -6.74 -2.55
C THR A 228 -14.26 -6.66 -2.12
N ALA A 229 -14.79 -5.45 -1.88
CA ALA A 229 -16.19 -5.26 -1.56
C ALA A 229 -17.12 -5.73 -2.69
N GLY A 230 -16.72 -5.52 -3.95
CA GLY A 230 -17.46 -6.02 -5.11
C GLY A 230 -17.49 -7.54 -5.26
N GLU A 231 -16.61 -8.26 -4.54
CA GLU A 231 -16.50 -9.72 -4.57
C GLU A 231 -17.05 -10.40 -3.30
N THR A 232 -17.64 -9.64 -2.37
CA THR A 232 -18.08 -10.14 -1.05
C THR A 232 -19.56 -10.48 -1.03
N ASP A 233 -19.94 -11.62 -0.43
CA ASP A 233 -21.33 -12.13 -0.42
C ASP A 233 -22.32 -11.26 0.40
N ASP A 234 -21.87 -10.67 1.52
CA ASP A 234 -22.64 -9.71 2.36
C ASP A 234 -21.78 -8.48 2.67
N PRO A 235 -21.65 -7.52 1.73
CA PRO A 235 -20.81 -6.34 1.91
C PRO A 235 -21.25 -5.49 3.10
N GLY A 236 -22.56 -5.38 3.35
CA GLY A 236 -23.14 -4.59 4.43
C GLY A 236 -22.68 -5.03 5.83
N LYS A 237 -22.42 -6.33 6.04
CA LYS A 237 -21.89 -6.84 7.32
C LYS A 237 -20.38 -7.10 7.31
N ASN A 238 -19.83 -7.55 6.20
CA ASN A 238 -18.44 -7.99 6.14
C ASN A 238 -17.47 -6.81 6.02
N ILE A 239 -17.81 -5.76 5.26
CA ILE A 239 -16.97 -4.56 5.15
C ILE A 239 -16.80 -3.87 6.51
N PRO A 240 -17.84 -3.66 7.33
CA PRO A 240 -17.68 -3.05 8.66
C PRO A 240 -16.79 -3.84 9.61
N LYS A 241 -16.89 -5.19 9.58
CA LYS A 241 -16.00 -6.06 10.36
C LYS A 241 -14.54 -5.89 9.92
N ALA A 242 -14.30 -5.84 8.60
CA ALA A 242 -12.96 -5.63 8.07
C ALA A 242 -12.40 -4.24 8.43
N VAL A 243 -13.20 -3.17 8.34
CA VAL A 243 -12.80 -1.83 8.79
C VAL A 243 -12.39 -1.82 10.26
N ARG A 244 -13.17 -2.46 11.15
CA ARG A 244 -12.81 -2.56 12.58
C ARG A 244 -11.49 -3.28 12.80
N SER A 245 -11.16 -4.26 11.96
CA SER A 245 -9.88 -4.95 12.05
C SER A 245 -8.68 -4.06 11.71
N VAL A 246 -8.86 -3.01 10.89
CA VAL A 246 -7.80 -2.06 10.52
C VAL A 246 -7.18 -1.39 11.76
N PHE A 247 -7.99 -1.04 12.76
CA PHE A 247 -7.49 -0.47 14.02
C PHE A 247 -6.46 -1.40 14.70
N TRP A 248 -6.80 -2.68 14.84
CA TRP A 248 -5.92 -3.67 15.44
C TRP A 248 -4.68 -3.92 14.58
N ARG A 249 -4.81 -3.87 13.25
CA ARG A 249 -3.65 -3.97 12.33
C ARG A 249 -2.68 -2.81 12.53
N ILE A 250 -3.18 -1.57 12.62
CA ILE A 250 -2.34 -0.39 12.86
C ILE A 250 -1.60 -0.52 14.19
N LEU A 251 -2.35 -0.84 15.26
CA LEU A 251 -1.80 -0.97 16.60
C LEU A 251 -0.73 -2.07 16.70
N LEU A 252 -1.07 -3.29 16.28
CA LEU A 252 -0.19 -4.45 16.42
C LEU A 252 1.01 -4.37 15.46
N PHE A 253 0.75 -4.20 14.16
CA PHE A 253 1.80 -4.37 13.16
C PHE A 253 2.76 -3.19 13.09
N TYR A 254 2.31 -1.98 13.45
CA TYR A 254 3.14 -0.79 13.30
C TYR A 254 3.50 -0.19 14.66
N ILE A 255 2.52 0.18 15.48
CA ILE A 255 2.81 0.90 16.73
C ILE A 255 3.61 0.02 17.70
N LEU A 256 3.14 -1.19 17.99
CA LEU A 256 3.85 -2.09 18.92
C LEU A 256 5.16 -2.60 18.33
N ALA A 257 5.21 -2.89 17.03
CA ALA A 257 6.44 -3.37 16.39
C ALA A 257 7.53 -2.28 16.38
N ILE A 258 7.20 -1.04 16.01
CA ILE A 258 8.14 0.08 15.99
C ILE A 258 8.57 0.43 17.41
N LEU A 259 7.67 0.39 18.39
CA LEU A 259 8.01 0.59 19.80
C LEU A 259 9.00 -0.48 20.27
N ALA A 260 8.71 -1.74 19.97
CA ALA A 260 9.59 -2.86 20.30
C ALA A 260 10.98 -2.70 19.69
N ILE A 261 11.07 -2.37 18.38
CA ILE A 261 12.34 -2.14 17.70
C ILE A 261 13.07 -0.96 18.34
N GLY A 262 12.40 0.17 18.54
CA GLY A 262 12.99 1.40 19.08
C GLY A 262 13.45 1.29 20.54
N LEU A 263 12.91 0.34 21.31
CA LEU A 263 13.40 0.02 22.65
C LEU A 263 14.59 -0.96 22.61
N LEU A 264 14.65 -1.84 21.61
CA LEU A 264 15.66 -2.92 21.55
C LEU A 264 16.90 -2.59 20.75
N ILE A 265 16.78 -1.76 19.71
CA ILE A 265 17.85 -1.43 18.77
C ILE A 265 18.09 0.08 18.83
N PRO A 266 19.32 0.54 19.11
CA PRO A 266 19.64 1.95 19.09
C PRO A 266 19.50 2.50 17.67
N TYR A 267 18.95 3.72 17.54
CA TYR A 267 18.73 4.33 16.22
C TYR A 267 20.05 4.63 15.48
N THR A 268 21.17 4.63 16.20
CA THR A 268 22.53 4.79 15.69
C THR A 268 23.14 3.50 15.13
N ASP A 269 22.46 2.35 15.22
CA ASP A 269 22.96 1.10 14.64
C ASP A 269 23.10 1.24 13.11
N PRO A 270 24.33 1.14 12.55
CA PRO A 270 24.57 1.39 11.14
C PRO A 270 23.84 0.39 10.23
N ARG A 271 23.43 -0.76 10.76
CA ARG A 271 22.66 -1.78 10.01
C ARG A 271 21.23 -1.33 9.70
N LEU A 272 20.70 -0.33 10.41
CA LEU A 272 19.40 0.28 10.10
C LEU A 272 19.41 1.17 8.84
N LEU A 273 20.60 1.65 8.44
CA LEU A 273 20.80 2.58 7.32
C LEU A 273 21.67 2.00 6.20
N SER A 274 22.08 0.73 6.26
CA SER A 274 23.01 0.16 5.30
C SER A 274 22.44 0.19 3.87
N GLU A 275 23.14 0.88 2.97
CA GLU A 275 22.76 1.04 1.56
C GLU A 275 23.02 -0.24 0.72
N ASP A 276 23.96 -1.09 1.17
CA ASP A 276 24.41 -2.29 0.44
C ASP A 276 23.70 -3.58 0.88
N VAL A 277 23.39 -3.69 2.17
CA VAL A 277 22.67 -4.82 2.78
C VAL A 277 21.70 -4.25 3.82
N ALA A 278 20.51 -3.88 3.38
CA ALA A 278 19.48 -3.42 4.30
C ALA A 278 19.01 -4.60 5.17
N VAL A 279 19.39 -4.59 6.44
CA VAL A 279 18.96 -5.62 7.40
C VAL A 279 17.67 -5.15 8.04
N SER A 280 16.60 -5.94 7.89
CA SER A 280 15.34 -5.66 8.56
C SER A 280 15.55 -5.53 10.07
N PRO A 281 14.98 -4.50 10.74
CA PRO A 281 15.09 -4.40 12.19
C PRO A 281 14.49 -5.60 12.93
N PHE A 282 13.52 -6.29 12.31
CA PHE A 282 12.99 -7.54 12.83
C PHE A 282 14.07 -8.61 12.90
N THR A 283 14.87 -8.73 11.84
CA THR A 283 16.02 -9.63 11.78
C THR A 283 17.09 -9.24 12.81
N LEU A 284 17.35 -7.94 13.01
CA LEU A 284 18.31 -7.46 14.01
C LEU A 284 17.92 -7.81 15.45
N VAL A 285 16.64 -7.74 15.78
CA VAL A 285 16.15 -8.15 17.12
C VAL A 285 16.36 -9.64 17.36
N PHE A 286 16.06 -10.50 16.37
CA PHE A 286 16.29 -11.94 16.49
C PHE A 286 17.78 -12.30 16.50
N ASP A 287 18.61 -11.55 15.79
CA ASP A 287 20.07 -11.65 15.86
C ASP A 287 20.58 -11.30 17.27
N LYS A 288 20.08 -10.20 17.85
CA LYS A 288 20.40 -9.77 19.22
C LYS A 288 19.95 -10.77 20.29
N LEU A 289 18.91 -11.55 20.03
CA LEU A 289 18.46 -12.61 20.92
C LEU A 289 19.45 -13.80 20.99
N GLY A 290 20.40 -13.90 20.06
CA GLY A 290 21.44 -14.93 20.06
C GLY A 290 20.96 -16.33 19.70
N ILE A 291 19.73 -16.47 19.18
CA ILE A 291 19.22 -17.76 18.68
C ILE A 291 19.85 -18.00 17.31
N ALA A 292 20.75 -18.98 17.25
CA ALA A 292 21.30 -19.46 15.99
C ALA A 292 20.16 -19.75 15.00
N PHE A 293 20.30 -19.28 13.75
CA PHE A 293 19.33 -19.41 12.67
C PHE A 293 18.08 -18.48 12.71
N ALA A 294 17.75 -17.83 13.83
CA ALA A 294 16.53 -17.01 13.93
C ALA A 294 16.53 -15.82 12.95
N ALA A 295 17.67 -15.15 12.78
CA ALA A 295 17.82 -14.08 11.78
C ALA A 295 17.58 -14.58 10.33
N SER A 296 18.10 -15.76 9.99
CA SER A 296 17.88 -16.38 8.68
C SER A 296 16.41 -16.76 8.47
N VAL A 297 15.75 -17.31 9.50
CA VAL A 297 14.30 -17.61 9.43
C VAL A 297 13.49 -16.33 9.24
N MET A 298 13.82 -15.27 9.97
CA MET A 298 13.14 -13.99 9.85
C MET A 298 13.29 -13.42 8.43
N ASN A 299 14.49 -13.41 7.86
CA ASN A 299 14.70 -12.97 6.47
C ASN A 299 13.91 -13.84 5.47
N ALA A 300 13.84 -15.17 5.68
CA ALA A 300 13.04 -16.03 4.83
C ALA A 300 11.53 -15.69 4.92
N ILE A 301 11.02 -15.40 6.12
CA ILE A 301 9.65 -14.94 6.31
C ILE A 301 9.42 -13.60 5.63
N ILE A 302 10.37 -12.66 5.73
CA ILE A 302 10.31 -11.36 5.05
C ILE A 302 10.22 -11.57 3.53
N LEU A 303 10.99 -12.48 2.94
CA LEU A 303 10.85 -12.82 1.51
C LEU A 303 9.46 -13.36 1.17
N THR A 304 8.87 -14.22 2.01
CA THR A 304 7.48 -14.65 1.79
C THR A 304 6.51 -13.49 1.90
N ALA A 305 6.79 -12.51 2.76
CA ALA A 305 6.00 -11.30 2.90
C ALA A 305 6.03 -10.44 1.63
N MET A 306 7.23 -10.25 1.07
CA MET A 306 7.47 -9.50 -0.17
C MET A 306 6.81 -10.20 -1.36
N LEU A 307 6.97 -11.53 -1.46
CA LEU A 307 6.34 -12.32 -2.51
C LEU A 307 4.81 -12.19 -2.49
N SER A 308 4.19 -12.30 -1.31
CA SER A 308 2.74 -12.15 -1.17
C SER A 308 2.25 -10.72 -1.45
N ALA A 309 2.98 -9.69 -0.99
CA ALA A 309 2.64 -8.29 -1.27
C ALA A 309 2.74 -7.98 -2.78
N GLY A 310 3.85 -8.36 -3.43
CA GLY A 310 4.04 -8.19 -4.88
C GLY A 310 3.02 -8.98 -5.71
N ASN A 311 2.68 -10.20 -5.28
CA ASN A 311 1.66 -11.04 -5.92
C ASN A 311 0.25 -10.42 -5.80
N SER A 312 -0.12 -9.92 -4.63
CA SER A 312 -1.37 -9.18 -4.39
C SER A 312 -1.44 -7.87 -5.19
N GLY A 313 -0.32 -7.15 -5.29
CA GLY A 313 -0.20 -5.96 -6.13
C GLY A 313 -0.39 -6.24 -7.62
N LEU A 314 0.24 -7.31 -8.13
CA LEU A 314 0.08 -7.73 -9.53
C LEU A 314 -1.35 -8.20 -9.83
N TYR A 315 -1.96 -8.90 -8.87
CA TYR A 315 -3.36 -9.29 -8.94
C TYR A 315 -4.29 -8.08 -9.03
N ALA A 316 -4.09 -7.06 -8.19
CA ALA A 316 -4.93 -5.86 -8.14
C ALA A 316 -4.75 -4.96 -9.37
N SER A 317 -3.50 -4.68 -9.76
CA SER A 317 -3.16 -3.84 -10.91
C SER A 317 -3.66 -4.42 -12.23
N SER A 318 -3.44 -5.70 -12.49
CA SER A 318 -3.89 -6.35 -13.73
C SER A 318 -5.41 -6.31 -13.90
N ARG A 319 -6.17 -6.39 -12.80
CA ARG A 319 -7.63 -6.24 -12.79
C ARG A 319 -8.08 -4.81 -12.96
N MET A 320 -7.42 -3.85 -12.31
CA MET A 320 -7.71 -2.43 -12.50
C MET A 320 -7.52 -2.04 -13.97
N LEU A 321 -6.40 -2.43 -14.58
CA LEU A 321 -6.12 -2.13 -16.00
C LEU A 321 -7.10 -2.86 -16.94
N TRP A 322 -7.47 -4.10 -16.63
CA TRP A 322 -8.51 -4.81 -17.35
C TRP A 322 -9.87 -4.09 -17.26
N GLN A 323 -10.29 -3.67 -16.06
CA GLN A 323 -11.55 -2.95 -15.86
C GLN A 323 -11.56 -1.61 -16.61
N LEU A 324 -10.45 -0.87 -16.57
CA LEU A 324 -10.31 0.35 -17.36
C LEU A 324 -10.46 0.07 -18.86
N ALA A 325 -9.93 -1.05 -19.36
CA ALA A 325 -10.06 -1.42 -20.77
C ALA A 325 -11.49 -1.82 -21.14
N VAL A 326 -12.20 -2.53 -20.26
CA VAL A 326 -13.62 -2.86 -20.42
C VAL A 326 -14.49 -1.60 -20.45
N ASP A 327 -14.20 -0.63 -19.58
CA ASP A 327 -14.85 0.69 -19.54
C ASP A 327 -14.51 1.59 -20.76
N GLY A 328 -13.65 1.13 -21.68
CA GLY A 328 -13.17 1.94 -22.81
C GLY A 328 -12.19 3.06 -22.41
N LYS A 329 -11.67 3.01 -21.17
CA LYS A 329 -10.70 3.94 -20.58
C LYS A 329 -9.24 3.48 -20.74
N ALA A 330 -9.01 2.28 -21.29
CA ALA A 330 -7.69 1.78 -21.65
C ALA A 330 -7.73 1.01 -22.98
N PRO A 331 -6.57 0.75 -23.63
CA PRO A 331 -6.52 0.01 -24.89
C PRO A 331 -7.24 -1.35 -24.83
N LYS A 332 -8.06 -1.64 -25.85
CA LYS A 332 -8.90 -2.86 -25.92
C LYS A 332 -8.13 -4.18 -25.78
N ILE A 333 -6.83 -4.19 -26.06
CA ILE A 333 -5.98 -5.38 -25.88
C ILE A 333 -5.99 -5.86 -24.42
N PHE A 334 -6.07 -4.95 -23.45
CA PHE A 334 -6.05 -5.28 -22.03
C PHE A 334 -7.38 -5.85 -21.52
N ALA A 335 -8.48 -5.72 -22.28
CA ALA A 335 -9.77 -6.32 -21.93
C ALA A 335 -9.84 -7.83 -22.22
N LYS A 336 -8.85 -8.41 -22.92
CA LYS A 336 -8.82 -9.83 -23.29
C LYS A 336 -8.48 -10.72 -22.10
N LEU A 337 -9.33 -11.72 -21.81
CA LEU A 337 -9.08 -12.76 -20.81
C LEU A 337 -8.54 -14.05 -21.45
N SER A 338 -7.70 -14.78 -20.71
CA SER A 338 -7.33 -16.16 -21.03
C SER A 338 -8.49 -17.13 -20.79
N LYS A 339 -8.38 -18.38 -21.25
CA LYS A 339 -9.36 -19.46 -20.95
C LYS A 339 -9.60 -19.67 -19.45
N ARG A 340 -8.64 -19.27 -18.61
CA ARG A 340 -8.71 -19.36 -17.14
C ARG A 340 -9.32 -18.11 -16.48
N GLY A 341 -9.69 -17.09 -17.26
CA GLY A 341 -10.27 -15.83 -16.76
C GLY A 341 -9.22 -14.84 -16.25
N ILE A 342 -7.98 -14.90 -16.77
CA ILE A 342 -6.85 -14.07 -16.32
C ILE A 342 -6.53 -13.02 -17.40
N PRO A 343 -6.42 -11.72 -17.09
CA PRO A 343 -6.07 -10.67 -18.04
C PRO A 343 -4.56 -10.63 -18.33
N VAL A 344 -4.07 -11.60 -19.10
CA VAL A 344 -2.61 -11.83 -19.31
C VAL A 344 -1.89 -10.61 -19.89
N TYR A 345 -2.49 -9.88 -20.84
CA TYR A 345 -1.83 -8.69 -21.41
C TYR A 345 -1.68 -7.55 -20.39
N ALA A 346 -2.68 -7.35 -19.52
CA ALA A 346 -2.61 -6.36 -18.46
C ALA A 346 -1.57 -6.74 -17.40
N LEU A 347 -1.48 -8.04 -17.09
CA LEU A 347 -0.47 -8.61 -16.21
C LEU A 347 0.95 -8.37 -16.77
N LEU A 348 1.20 -8.70 -18.04
CA LEU A 348 2.52 -8.49 -18.67
C LEU A 348 2.89 -7.00 -18.75
N ALA A 349 1.94 -6.12 -19.05
CA ALA A 349 2.18 -4.67 -19.05
C ALA A 349 2.56 -4.16 -17.66
N THR A 350 1.96 -4.71 -16.60
CA THR A 350 2.30 -4.36 -15.22
C THR A 350 3.68 -4.90 -14.84
N LEU A 351 4.00 -6.15 -15.20
CA LEU A 351 5.34 -6.72 -14.96
C LEU A 351 6.45 -5.97 -15.71
N ALA A 352 6.16 -5.39 -16.87
CA ALA A 352 7.12 -4.55 -17.58
C ALA A 352 7.54 -3.32 -16.77
N VAL A 353 6.66 -2.78 -15.92
CA VAL A 353 7.02 -1.72 -14.96
C VAL A 353 7.87 -2.29 -13.81
N GLY A 354 7.60 -3.53 -13.38
CA GLY A 354 8.44 -4.27 -12.43
C GLY A 354 9.91 -4.37 -12.85
N CYS A 355 10.18 -4.38 -14.16
CA CYS A 355 11.55 -4.36 -14.70
C CYS A 355 12.33 -3.08 -14.37
N LEU A 356 11.70 -2.02 -13.86
CA LEU A 356 12.42 -0.85 -13.31
C LEU A 356 13.36 -1.25 -12.17
N ALA A 357 13.12 -2.37 -11.49
CA ALA A 357 14.05 -2.90 -10.49
C ALA A 357 15.44 -3.26 -11.05
N PHE A 358 15.59 -3.50 -12.37
CA PHE A 358 16.91 -3.70 -12.99
C PHE A 358 17.80 -2.46 -12.89
N LEU A 359 17.24 -1.26 -12.69
CA LEU A 359 18.01 -0.04 -12.44
C LEU A 359 18.94 -0.19 -11.24
N SER A 360 18.61 -1.08 -10.29
CA SER A 360 19.45 -1.38 -9.12
C SER A 360 20.86 -1.85 -9.51
N SER A 361 21.01 -2.48 -10.68
CA SER A 361 22.30 -2.94 -11.19
C SER A 361 23.20 -1.80 -11.68
N PHE A 362 22.63 -0.61 -11.91
CA PHE A 362 23.33 0.57 -12.41
C PHE A 362 23.50 1.66 -11.34
N PHE A 363 22.50 1.82 -10.46
CA PHE A 363 22.42 2.93 -9.51
C PHE A 363 22.54 2.49 -8.04
N GLY A 364 22.56 1.19 -7.76
CA GLY A 364 22.58 0.63 -6.40
C GLY A 364 21.19 0.24 -5.88
N ASP A 365 21.13 -0.84 -5.10
CA ASP A 365 19.86 -1.43 -4.65
C ASP A 365 19.10 -0.54 -3.66
N GLY A 366 19.77 0.03 -2.67
CA GLY A 366 19.14 0.91 -1.68
C GLY A 366 18.55 2.17 -2.29
N LEU A 367 19.30 2.81 -3.21
CA LEU A 367 18.86 4.04 -3.88
C LEU A 367 17.61 3.79 -4.75
N VAL A 368 17.64 2.73 -5.58
CA VAL A 368 16.51 2.39 -6.44
C VAL A 368 15.29 1.94 -5.64
N TYR A 369 15.50 1.19 -4.54
CA TYR A 369 14.42 0.87 -3.61
C TYR A 369 13.75 2.13 -3.08
N MET A 370 14.52 3.13 -2.61
CA MET A 370 13.97 4.38 -2.09
C MET A 370 13.24 5.20 -3.17
N TRP A 371 13.77 5.26 -4.39
CA TRP A 371 13.08 5.93 -5.50
C TRP A 371 11.71 5.30 -5.80
N LEU A 372 11.67 3.96 -5.89
CA LEU A 372 10.45 3.22 -6.19
C LEU A 372 9.45 3.29 -5.01
N LEU A 373 9.94 3.23 -3.77
CA LEU A 373 9.15 3.42 -2.56
C LEU A 373 8.50 4.80 -2.54
N ASN A 374 9.26 5.86 -2.83
CA ASN A 374 8.75 7.23 -2.82
C ASN A 374 7.71 7.45 -3.95
N ALA A 375 8.00 6.96 -5.16
CA ALA A 375 7.07 7.05 -6.28
C ALA A 375 5.76 6.29 -6.03
N SER A 376 5.84 5.09 -5.45
CA SER A 376 4.67 4.34 -5.01
C SER A 376 3.92 5.09 -3.90
N GLY A 377 4.63 5.51 -2.84
CA GLY A 377 4.12 6.28 -1.72
C GLY A 377 3.27 7.46 -2.17
N LEU A 378 3.84 8.33 -3.01
CA LEU A 378 3.18 9.50 -3.55
C LEU A 378 1.87 9.14 -4.27
N SER A 379 1.93 8.13 -5.15
CA SER A 379 0.74 7.69 -5.88
C SER A 379 -0.34 7.12 -4.96
N GLY A 380 0.06 6.43 -3.88
CA GLY A 380 -0.84 5.95 -2.84
C GLY A 380 -1.54 7.11 -2.11
N PHE A 381 -0.81 8.16 -1.73
CA PHE A 381 -1.41 9.37 -1.14
C PHE A 381 -2.37 10.08 -2.11
N ILE A 382 -2.06 10.14 -3.41
CA ILE A 382 -3.00 10.67 -4.43
C ILE A 382 -4.29 9.83 -4.46
N ALA A 383 -4.17 8.50 -4.38
CA ALA A 383 -5.34 7.62 -4.32
C ALA A 383 -6.18 7.87 -3.04
N TRP A 384 -5.52 8.08 -1.91
CA TRP A 384 -6.18 8.40 -0.64
C TRP A 384 -6.85 9.77 -0.63
N VAL A 385 -6.28 10.78 -1.30
CA VAL A 385 -6.97 12.06 -1.56
C VAL A 385 -8.27 11.82 -2.31
N GLY A 386 -8.25 10.99 -3.37
CA GLY A 386 -9.46 10.67 -4.12
C GLY A 386 -10.52 9.95 -3.29
N ILE A 387 -10.13 9.06 -2.36
CA ILE A 387 -11.05 8.43 -1.40
C ILE A 387 -11.69 9.47 -0.48
N ALA A 388 -10.88 10.34 0.13
CA ALA A 388 -11.35 11.36 1.06
C ALA A 388 -12.33 12.34 0.40
N VAL A 389 -12.00 12.82 -0.80
CA VAL A 389 -12.87 13.73 -1.58
C VAL A 389 -14.16 13.03 -2.00
N SER A 390 -14.08 11.76 -2.44
CA SER A 390 -15.26 10.99 -2.84
C SER A 390 -16.20 10.75 -1.67
N HIS A 391 -15.68 10.40 -0.48
CA HIS A 391 -16.50 10.19 0.71
C HIS A 391 -17.17 11.47 1.20
N TYR A 392 -16.43 12.57 1.21
CA TYR A 392 -16.97 13.88 1.56
C TYR A 392 -18.14 14.28 0.65
N ARG A 393 -17.98 14.10 -0.68
CA ARG A 393 -19.04 14.42 -1.64
C ARG A 393 -20.20 13.43 -1.58
N PHE A 394 -19.91 12.12 -1.46
CA PHE A 394 -20.92 11.08 -1.28
C PHE A 394 -21.87 11.42 -0.14
N ARG A 395 -21.33 11.69 1.05
CA ARG A 395 -22.14 11.92 2.24
C ARG A 395 -22.91 13.24 2.18
N LYS A 396 -22.35 14.28 1.55
CA LYS A 396 -23.10 15.52 1.24
C LYS A 396 -24.25 15.27 0.26
N ALA A 397 -23.99 14.57 -0.85
CA ALA A 397 -25.02 14.21 -1.83
C ALA A 397 -26.13 13.36 -1.22
N PHE A 398 -25.77 12.39 -0.38
CA PHE A 398 -26.71 11.50 0.30
C PHE A 398 -27.75 12.28 1.14
N VAL A 399 -27.28 13.23 1.95
CA VAL A 399 -28.16 14.10 2.76
C VAL A 399 -28.93 15.09 1.89
N LEU A 400 -28.28 15.70 0.91
CA LEU A 400 -28.90 16.70 0.03
C LEU A 400 -30.06 16.12 -0.80
N GLN A 401 -29.94 14.86 -1.21
CA GLN A 401 -31.00 14.13 -1.90
C GLN A 401 -32.06 13.55 -0.93
N GLY A 402 -32.09 13.99 0.32
CA GLY A 402 -33.12 13.65 1.31
C GLY A 402 -33.00 12.27 1.95
N LYS A 403 -31.88 11.55 1.77
CA LYS A 403 -31.68 10.24 2.40
C LYS A 403 -31.13 10.40 3.81
N ASP A 404 -31.71 9.67 4.78
CA ASP A 404 -31.24 9.66 6.16
C ASP A 404 -29.97 8.79 6.29
N PRO A 405 -28.83 9.35 6.71
CA PRO A 405 -27.61 8.57 6.88
C PRO A 405 -27.65 7.49 7.97
N SER A 406 -28.72 7.42 8.77
CA SER A 406 -28.99 6.29 9.67
C SER A 406 -29.26 4.98 8.92
N LEU A 407 -29.70 5.08 7.66
CA LEU A 407 -30.02 3.94 6.78
C LEU A 407 -28.78 3.30 6.13
N LEU A 408 -27.60 3.88 6.34
CA LEU A 408 -26.36 3.33 5.78
C LEU A 408 -25.98 2.04 6.51
N PRO A 409 -25.61 0.95 5.80
CA PRO A 409 -25.17 -0.30 6.43
C PRO A 409 -23.98 -0.12 7.37
N TYR A 410 -23.16 0.90 7.09
CA TYR A 410 -22.07 1.34 7.93
C TYR A 410 -21.99 2.86 7.94
N LYS A 411 -21.79 3.43 9.12
CA LYS A 411 -21.61 4.86 9.30
C LYS A 411 -20.20 5.14 9.77
N ALA A 412 -19.43 5.85 8.95
CA ALA A 412 -18.11 6.35 9.27
C ALA A 412 -18.20 7.28 10.50
N PRO A 413 -17.44 7.02 11.56
CA PRO A 413 -17.41 7.89 12.73
C PRO A 413 -16.78 9.24 12.37
N LEU A 414 -17.16 10.29 13.11
CA LEU A 414 -16.55 11.62 13.02
C LEU A 414 -16.65 12.27 11.62
N TYR A 415 -17.66 11.97 10.82
CA TYR A 415 -17.95 12.75 9.62
C TYR A 415 -18.44 14.17 10.00
N PRO A 416 -17.95 15.27 9.38
CA PRO A 416 -17.01 15.33 8.25
C PRO A 416 -15.53 15.44 8.63
N PHE A 417 -15.19 15.47 9.93
CA PHE A 417 -13.80 15.59 10.39
C PHE A 417 -12.89 14.51 9.82
N GLY A 418 -13.30 13.24 9.83
CA GLY A 418 -12.49 12.10 9.35
C GLY A 418 -11.93 12.28 7.93
N PRO A 419 -12.77 12.43 6.89
CA PRO A 419 -12.27 12.63 5.52
C PRO A 419 -11.52 13.96 5.34
N LEU A 420 -11.86 15.03 6.07
CA LEU A 420 -11.14 16.31 5.98
C LEU A 420 -9.73 16.22 6.60
N PHE A 421 -9.60 15.59 7.77
CA PHE A 421 -8.31 15.33 8.40
C PHE A 421 -7.42 14.49 7.47
N ALA A 422 -7.98 13.40 6.92
CA ALA A 422 -7.26 12.56 5.97
C ALA A 422 -6.79 13.33 4.74
N PHE A 423 -7.67 14.14 4.15
CA PHE A 423 -7.34 14.99 3.01
C PHE A 423 -6.20 15.96 3.33
N ILE A 424 -6.27 16.68 4.45
CA ILE A 424 -5.25 17.66 4.84
C ILE A 424 -3.89 16.98 5.04
N VAL A 425 -3.84 15.88 5.78
CA VAL A 425 -2.57 15.15 6.01
C VAL A 425 -2.01 14.63 4.69
N CYS A 426 -2.83 14.05 3.81
CA CYS A 426 -2.37 13.61 2.49
C CYS A 426 -1.80 14.78 1.67
N MET A 427 -2.47 15.94 1.65
CA MET A 427 -1.99 17.11 0.92
C MET A 427 -0.66 17.63 1.49
N ILE A 428 -0.51 17.65 2.82
CA ILE A 428 0.74 18.05 3.48
C ILE A 428 1.87 17.10 3.07
N VAL A 429 1.64 15.78 3.08
CA VAL A 429 2.65 14.79 2.65
C VAL A 429 3.00 14.93 1.17
N ILE A 430 2.01 15.07 0.30
CA ILE A 430 2.21 15.21 -1.15
C ILE A 430 3.04 16.45 -1.46
N ILE A 431 2.77 17.58 -0.79
CA ILE A 431 3.43 18.87 -1.05
C ILE A 431 4.80 18.97 -0.38
N GLY A 432 4.99 18.39 0.80
CA GLY A 432 6.23 18.53 1.55
C GLY A 432 7.17 17.32 1.50
N GLN A 433 6.83 16.23 0.80
CA GLN A 433 7.78 15.15 0.56
C GLN A 433 9.08 15.68 -0.06
N ASN A 434 10.21 15.04 0.26
CA ASN A 434 11.52 15.44 -0.23
C ASN A 434 11.85 16.94 0.03
N TYR A 435 11.41 17.49 1.17
CA TYR A 435 11.72 18.87 1.57
C TYR A 435 13.24 19.14 1.59
N THR A 436 14.05 18.12 1.87
CA THR A 436 15.51 18.18 1.89
C THR A 436 16.10 18.54 0.54
N ALA A 437 15.48 18.15 -0.57
CA ALA A 437 15.93 18.53 -1.91
C ALA A 437 15.72 20.03 -2.19
N ILE A 438 14.86 20.72 -1.42
CA ILE A 438 14.60 22.17 -1.54
C ILE A 438 15.40 22.94 -0.50
N LEU A 439 15.47 22.43 0.74
CA LEU A 439 16.07 23.10 1.91
C LEU A 439 17.55 22.77 2.12
N GLY A 440 18.15 21.91 1.30
CA GLY A 440 19.59 21.65 1.32
C GLY A 440 20.43 22.82 0.81
N ASP A 441 21.76 22.66 0.85
CA ASP A 441 22.72 23.69 0.42
C ASP A 441 22.55 24.11 -1.06
N SER A 442 22.00 23.20 -1.88
CA SER A 442 21.59 23.48 -3.26
C SER A 442 20.30 22.73 -3.57
N VAL A 443 19.50 23.29 -4.48
CA VAL A 443 18.24 22.68 -4.91
C VAL A 443 18.53 21.46 -5.79
N ASP A 444 18.18 20.27 -5.32
CA ASP A 444 18.28 19.03 -6.08
C ASP A 444 17.08 18.87 -7.02
N TRP A 445 17.17 19.53 -8.17
CA TRP A 445 16.16 19.47 -9.22
C TRP A 445 15.90 18.04 -9.72
N TYR A 446 16.91 17.18 -9.70
CA TYR A 446 16.78 15.79 -10.12
C TYR A 446 15.95 15.00 -9.11
N GLY A 447 16.29 15.08 -7.83
CA GLY A 447 15.53 14.45 -6.74
C GLY A 447 14.09 14.93 -6.67
N ILE A 448 13.83 16.23 -6.89
CA ILE A 448 12.47 16.77 -6.99
C ILE A 448 11.74 16.17 -8.19
N ALA A 449 12.34 16.17 -9.38
CA ALA A 449 11.71 15.62 -10.58
C ALA A 449 11.33 14.14 -10.41
N VAL A 450 12.23 13.33 -9.82
CA VAL A 450 11.99 11.90 -9.57
C VAL A 450 10.90 11.70 -8.51
N SER A 451 10.98 12.43 -7.40
CA SER A 451 10.04 12.26 -6.28
C SER A 451 8.62 12.71 -6.63
N TYR A 452 8.47 13.72 -7.49
CA TYR A 452 7.18 14.33 -7.83
C TYR A 452 6.60 13.88 -9.17
N ILE A 453 7.25 12.98 -9.91
CA ILE A 453 6.83 12.57 -11.27
C ILE A 453 5.38 12.06 -11.35
N GLY A 454 4.86 11.49 -10.25
CA GLY A 454 3.47 11.02 -10.16
C GLY A 454 2.44 12.15 -10.26
N ILE A 455 2.75 13.37 -9.81
CA ILE A 455 1.80 14.50 -9.84
C ILE A 455 1.55 14.99 -11.28
N PRO A 456 2.57 15.35 -12.10
CA PRO A 456 2.35 15.72 -13.48
C PRO A 456 1.66 14.61 -14.29
N LEU A 457 2.00 13.34 -14.04
CA LEU A 457 1.35 12.20 -14.68
C LEU A 457 -0.15 12.17 -14.37
N PHE A 458 -0.51 12.29 -13.09
CA PHE A 458 -1.91 12.33 -12.64
C PHE A 458 -2.68 13.50 -13.24
N ILE A 459 -2.10 14.71 -13.19
CA ILE A 459 -2.71 15.92 -13.73
C ILE A 459 -2.89 15.81 -15.25
N ALA A 460 -1.89 15.28 -15.97
CA ALA A 460 -1.98 15.09 -17.41
C ALA A 460 -3.10 14.12 -17.80
N LEU A 461 -3.25 13.01 -17.08
CA LEU A 461 -4.36 12.07 -17.27
C LEU A 461 -5.71 12.71 -16.97
N TRP A 462 -5.81 13.46 -15.86
CA TRP A 462 -7.05 14.11 -15.44
C TRP A 462 -7.47 15.22 -16.42
N VAL A 463 -6.59 16.18 -16.68
CA VAL A 463 -6.86 17.32 -17.57
C VAL A 463 -7.02 16.86 -19.01
N GLY A 464 -6.18 15.92 -19.49
CA GLY A 464 -6.28 15.38 -20.84
C GLY A 464 -7.62 14.71 -21.11
N TYR A 465 -8.11 13.88 -20.18
CA TYR A 465 -9.44 13.26 -20.31
C TYR A 465 -10.55 14.32 -20.23
N LYS A 466 -10.41 15.28 -19.31
CA LYS A 466 -11.39 16.36 -19.13
C LYS A 466 -11.54 17.24 -20.37
N ILE A 467 -10.45 17.60 -21.03
CA ILE A 467 -10.48 18.39 -22.28
C ILE A 467 -11.10 17.57 -23.41
N LYS A 468 -10.68 16.31 -23.57
CA LYS A 468 -11.15 15.43 -24.66
C LYS A 468 -12.64 15.12 -24.57
N HIS A 469 -13.13 14.82 -23.36
CA HIS A 469 -14.50 14.39 -23.11
C HIS A 469 -15.40 15.50 -22.56
N LYS A 470 -14.86 16.71 -22.33
CA LYS A 470 -15.56 17.89 -21.80
C LYS A 470 -16.37 17.58 -20.53
N THR A 471 -15.82 16.75 -19.65
CA THR A 471 -16.50 16.34 -18.41
C THR A 471 -16.60 17.51 -17.44
N LYS A 472 -17.60 17.44 -16.55
CA LYS A 472 -17.84 18.43 -15.50
C LYS A 472 -17.87 17.73 -14.15
N VAL A 473 -17.63 18.52 -13.11
CA VAL A 473 -17.85 18.07 -11.73
C VAL A 473 -19.32 17.73 -11.58
N VAL A 474 -19.63 16.53 -11.06
CA VAL A 474 -21.00 16.05 -10.89
C VAL A 474 -21.67 16.86 -9.78
N PRO A 475 -22.76 17.60 -10.04
CA PRO A 475 -23.53 18.30 -9.00
C PRO A 475 -23.98 17.33 -7.89
N LEU A 476 -24.07 17.80 -6.64
CA LEU A 476 -24.38 16.91 -5.51
C LEU A 476 -25.80 16.33 -5.61
N GLU A 477 -26.70 17.08 -6.25
CA GLU A 477 -28.09 16.71 -6.55
C GLU A 477 -28.17 15.62 -7.63
N GLU A 478 -27.16 15.55 -8.51
CA GLU A 478 -27.08 14.60 -9.63
C GLU A 478 -26.17 13.41 -9.36
N CYS A 479 -25.47 13.40 -8.22
CA CYS A 479 -24.63 12.28 -7.82
C CYS A 479 -25.45 10.98 -7.80
N ASP A 480 -25.05 10.00 -8.60
CA ASP A 480 -25.72 8.71 -8.68
C ASP A 480 -25.49 7.90 -7.40
N LEU A 481 -26.54 7.76 -6.59
CA LEU A 481 -26.56 6.98 -5.36
C LEU A 481 -27.15 5.57 -5.57
N ASN A 482 -27.47 5.17 -6.80
CA ASN A 482 -28.05 3.85 -7.09
C ASN A 482 -26.94 2.81 -7.35
N ASN A 483 -27.24 1.55 -7.00
CA ASN A 483 -26.35 0.40 -7.20
C ASN A 483 -26.41 -0.13 -8.62
#